data_AF-A0A921F0T0-F1
#
_entry.id   AF-A0A921F0T0-F1
#
_cell.length_a   1.000
_cell.length_b   1.000
_cell.length_c   1.000
_cell.angle_alpha   90.00
_cell.angle_beta   90.00
_cell.angle_gamma   90.00
#
_symmetry.space_group_name_H-M   'P 1'
#
loop_
_entity.id
_entity.type
_entity.pdbx_description
1 polymer ?
#
loop_
_entity_poly.entity_id
_entity_poly.type
_entity_poly.pdbx_seq_one_letter_code
_entity_poly.pdbx_strand_id
1 'polypeptide(L)'
;MTRKWRWLPTAIVGGWLSYQWLGRLAVPPEELATRRADVVYAATPTLFIPGWGGNAWTYNRLLRWLARQGYGHKLLTIRVDWNGNPHFVGHWEQTATNPLIQVLFDHSLTRDYQPQVAWITTILQALKQRYGVTTYNLVAHSWGGSAAIHSVLLHGQQEDLPHLRRLVLLGAPFDESRPGGRPDAAYERLRTMRSQLGTNRSGQVINVYGTLSGRLTDGSVPVHQAQALRPILAGSAWDYREVHVPRTSHGQLHALPRMWRLIAQAVWGIDEKSRQP
;
A
#
# COMPACT_ATOMS: atom_id res chain seq x y z
N MET A 1 43.99 -30.61 -10.02
CA MET A 1 42.75 -30.37 -9.26
C MET A 1 42.29 -28.93 -9.52
N THR A 2 41.19 -28.70 -10.24
CA THR A 2 40.29 -27.50 -10.17
C THR A 2 39.31 -27.48 -11.35
N ARG A 3 38.36 -28.42 -11.37
CA ARG A 3 37.23 -28.42 -12.31
C ARG A 3 35.92 -28.46 -11.52
N LYS A 4 35.72 -27.45 -10.68
CA LYS A 4 34.45 -27.13 -10.00
C LYS A 4 34.27 -25.62 -10.22
N TRP A 5 33.04 -25.10 -10.23
CA TRP A 5 32.69 -23.65 -10.34
C TRP A 5 32.34 -23.04 -11.72
N ARG A 6 32.25 -23.79 -12.84
CA ARG A 6 31.70 -23.22 -14.11
C ARG A 6 30.16 -23.19 -14.17
N TRP A 7 29.46 -23.75 -13.19
CA TRP A 7 27.98 -23.86 -13.16
C TRP A 7 27.30 -22.91 -12.17
N LEU A 8 28.07 -22.26 -11.29
CA LEU A 8 27.52 -21.35 -10.29
C LEU A 8 26.88 -20.08 -10.88
N PRO A 9 27.49 -19.40 -11.88
CA PRO A 9 26.90 -18.20 -12.45
C PRO A 9 25.54 -18.48 -13.10
N THR A 10 25.44 -19.61 -13.82
CA THR A 10 24.21 -20.06 -14.49
C THR A 10 23.12 -20.47 -13.51
N ALA A 11 23.47 -21.13 -12.41
CA ALA A 11 22.51 -21.46 -11.35
C ALA A 11 21.99 -20.23 -10.60
N ILE A 12 22.85 -19.22 -10.37
CA ILE A 12 22.46 -17.95 -9.75
C ILE A 12 21.56 -17.12 -10.68
N VAL A 13 21.92 -17.01 -11.97
CA VAL A 13 21.09 -16.31 -12.96
C VAL A 13 19.76 -17.02 -13.16
N GLY A 14 19.76 -18.36 -13.28
CA GLY A 14 18.54 -19.17 -13.35
C GLY A 14 17.65 -18.99 -12.12
N GLY A 15 18.22 -19.06 -10.92
CA GLY A 15 17.50 -18.84 -9.66
C GLY A 15 16.93 -17.43 -9.53
N TRP A 16 17.67 -16.40 -9.96
CA TRP A 16 17.20 -15.02 -9.99
C TRP A 16 16.06 -14.81 -11.00
N LEU A 17 16.18 -15.37 -12.20
CA LEU A 17 15.12 -15.33 -13.22
C LEU A 17 13.87 -16.08 -12.76
N SER A 18 14.01 -17.24 -12.13
CA SER A 18 12.90 -17.99 -11.53
C SER A 18 12.25 -17.22 -10.39
N TYR A 19 13.03 -16.57 -9.51
CA TYR A 19 12.51 -15.71 -8.45
C TYR A 19 11.70 -14.53 -9.01
N GLN A 20 12.23 -13.85 -10.04
CA GLN A 20 11.54 -12.76 -10.73
C GLN A 20 10.25 -13.25 -11.41
N TRP A 21 10.29 -14.41 -12.05
CA TRP A 21 9.12 -15.00 -12.72
C TRP A 21 8.04 -15.42 -11.71
N LEU A 22 8.42 -16.14 -10.65
CA LEU A 22 7.47 -16.56 -9.61
C LEU A 22 6.95 -15.36 -8.78
N GLY A 23 7.76 -14.32 -8.61
CA GLY A 23 7.37 -13.06 -7.97
C GLY A 23 6.33 -12.26 -8.75
N ARG A 24 6.15 -12.54 -10.05
CA ARG A 24 5.08 -11.95 -10.88
C ARG A 24 3.75 -12.67 -10.75
N LEU A 25 3.73 -13.86 -10.14
CA LEU A 25 2.51 -14.66 -9.98
C LEU A 25 1.62 -14.06 -8.89
N ALA A 26 0.80 -13.09 -9.31
CA ALA A 26 -0.33 -12.62 -8.53
C ALA A 26 -1.30 -13.77 -8.24
N VAL A 27 -2.00 -13.68 -7.10
CA VAL A 27 -3.12 -14.60 -6.86
C VAL A 27 -4.15 -14.38 -7.97
N PRO A 28 -4.71 -15.46 -8.53
CA PRO A 28 -5.82 -15.33 -9.48
C PRO A 28 -6.99 -14.57 -8.85
N PRO A 29 -7.95 -14.11 -9.67
CA PRO A 29 -9.20 -13.61 -9.14
C PRO A 29 -9.83 -14.61 -8.15
N GLU A 30 -10.34 -14.10 -7.03
CA GLU A 30 -10.95 -14.88 -5.97
C GLU A 30 -12.18 -14.14 -5.45
N GLU A 31 -13.35 -14.72 -5.69
CA GLU A 31 -14.63 -14.23 -5.19
C GLU A 31 -14.68 -14.33 -3.66
N LEU A 32 -15.50 -13.48 -3.02
CA LEU A 32 -15.75 -13.62 -1.59
C LEU A 32 -16.46 -14.95 -1.30
N ALA A 33 -16.01 -15.66 -0.29
CA ALA A 33 -16.60 -16.96 0.08
C ALA A 33 -17.94 -16.80 0.82
N THR A 34 -18.07 -15.74 1.62
CA THR A 34 -19.28 -15.41 2.39
C THR A 34 -19.35 -13.92 2.65
N ARG A 35 -20.55 -13.37 2.81
CA ARG A 35 -20.74 -11.97 3.21
C ARG A 35 -20.81 -11.87 4.73
N ARG A 36 -20.07 -10.93 5.30
CA ARG A 36 -20.03 -10.63 6.73
C ARG A 36 -21.06 -9.57 7.07
N ALA A 37 -21.69 -9.69 8.24
CA ALA A 37 -22.64 -8.69 8.73
C ALA A 37 -21.97 -7.37 9.16
N ASP A 38 -20.68 -7.43 9.54
CA ASP A 38 -19.89 -6.29 10.03
C ASP A 38 -19.15 -5.53 8.91
N VAL A 39 -19.40 -5.88 7.64
CA VAL A 39 -18.75 -5.25 6.48
C VAL A 39 -19.77 -4.56 5.59
N VAL A 40 -19.55 -3.28 5.33
CA VAL A 40 -20.27 -2.54 4.28
C VAL A 40 -19.68 -2.92 2.92
N TYR A 41 -20.54 -3.36 2.01
CA TYR A 41 -20.19 -3.73 0.65
C TYR A 41 -20.55 -2.60 -0.31
N ALA A 42 -19.53 -1.89 -0.80
CA ALA A 42 -19.70 -0.74 -1.69
C ALA A 42 -18.83 -0.87 -2.94
N ALA A 43 -19.11 -0.12 -4.00
CA ALA A 43 -18.29 -0.11 -5.22
C ALA A 43 -16.88 0.54 -5.03
N THR A 44 -16.46 0.80 -3.79
CA THR A 44 -15.15 1.40 -3.45
C THR A 44 -14.05 0.33 -3.51
N PRO A 45 -13.15 0.35 -4.51
CA PRO A 45 -12.01 -0.57 -4.54
C PRO A 45 -10.99 -0.27 -3.44
N THR A 46 -10.25 -1.30 -3.04
CA THR A 46 -9.07 -1.19 -2.18
C THR A 46 -7.84 -1.64 -2.96
N LEU A 47 -6.91 -0.72 -3.21
CA LEU A 47 -5.65 -1.05 -3.89
C LEU A 47 -4.56 -1.36 -2.87
N PHE A 48 -3.74 -2.37 -3.20
CA PHE A 48 -2.63 -2.81 -2.38
C PHE A 48 -1.31 -2.47 -3.07
N ILE A 49 -0.56 -1.52 -2.51
CA ILE A 49 0.64 -0.93 -3.08
C ILE A 49 1.88 -1.47 -2.35
N PRO A 50 2.78 -2.20 -3.04
CA PRO A 50 3.97 -2.77 -2.42
C PRO A 50 5.06 -1.71 -2.23
N GLY A 51 6.02 -2.01 -1.34
CA GLY A 51 7.22 -1.20 -1.17
C GLY A 51 8.31 -1.45 -2.22
N TRP A 52 9.48 -0.86 -2.01
CA TRP A 52 10.67 -1.08 -2.84
C TRP A 52 11.06 -2.55 -2.92
N GLY A 53 11.32 -3.04 -4.14
CA GLY A 53 11.60 -4.46 -4.40
C GLY A 53 10.42 -5.41 -4.13
N GLY A 54 9.25 -4.88 -3.75
CA GLY A 54 8.06 -5.67 -3.50
C GLY A 54 7.52 -6.28 -4.79
N ASN A 55 6.95 -7.47 -4.64
CA ASN A 55 6.37 -8.24 -5.74
C ASN A 55 5.01 -8.83 -5.31
N ALA A 56 4.45 -9.75 -6.11
CA ALA A 56 3.14 -10.33 -5.82
C ALA A 56 3.03 -10.95 -4.42
N TRP A 57 4.11 -11.56 -3.93
CA TRP A 57 4.09 -12.27 -2.65
C TRP A 57 3.81 -11.36 -1.45
N THR A 58 4.11 -10.06 -1.56
CA THR A 58 3.84 -9.04 -0.54
C THR A 58 2.42 -9.13 -0.01
N TYR A 59 1.44 -9.25 -0.92
CA TYR A 59 0.01 -9.24 -0.57
C TYR A 59 -0.75 -10.48 -1.00
N ASN A 60 -0.15 -11.42 -1.73
CA ASN A 60 -0.83 -12.64 -2.18
C ASN A 60 -1.54 -13.38 -1.03
N ARG A 61 -0.91 -13.51 0.14
CA ARG A 61 -1.53 -14.20 1.28
C ARG A 61 -2.64 -13.38 1.93
N LEU A 62 -2.43 -12.07 2.07
CA LEU A 62 -3.43 -11.15 2.62
C LEU A 62 -4.68 -11.10 1.73
N LEU A 63 -4.53 -10.96 0.42
CA LEU A 63 -5.65 -10.87 -0.53
C LEU A 63 -6.51 -12.14 -0.53
N ARG A 64 -5.88 -13.32 -0.54
CA ARG A 64 -6.60 -14.60 -0.38
C ARG A 64 -7.34 -14.66 0.94
N TRP A 65 -6.68 -14.25 2.02
CA TRP A 65 -7.31 -14.23 3.34
C TRP A 65 -8.51 -13.27 3.38
N LEU A 66 -8.39 -12.07 2.80
CA LEU A 66 -9.48 -11.10 2.73
C LEU A 66 -10.69 -11.63 1.97
N ALA A 67 -10.48 -12.25 0.80
CA ALA A 67 -11.56 -12.86 0.01
C ALA A 67 -12.25 -14.00 0.77
N ARG A 68 -11.46 -14.93 1.31
CA ARG A 68 -11.99 -16.08 2.07
C ARG A 68 -12.68 -15.71 3.37
N GLN A 69 -12.26 -14.63 4.02
CA GLN A 69 -12.90 -14.13 5.24
C GLN A 69 -14.12 -13.24 4.95
N GLY A 70 -14.40 -12.95 3.68
CA GLY A 70 -15.59 -12.22 3.26
C GLY A 70 -15.44 -10.71 3.20
N TYR A 71 -14.23 -10.16 3.18
CA TYR A 71 -14.05 -8.71 3.19
C TYR A 71 -14.23 -8.04 1.81
N GLY A 72 -13.82 -8.72 0.74
CA GLY A 72 -13.92 -8.20 -0.63
C GLY A 72 -13.42 -9.21 -1.65
N HIS A 73 -13.72 -8.99 -2.93
CA HIS A 73 -13.34 -9.91 -4.00
C HIS A 73 -11.99 -9.49 -4.58
N LYS A 74 -11.05 -10.41 -4.71
CA LYS A 74 -9.83 -10.17 -5.48
C LYS A 74 -10.19 -10.21 -6.96
N LEU A 75 -10.28 -9.05 -7.63
CA LEU A 75 -10.74 -8.98 -9.03
C LEU A 75 -9.62 -8.69 -10.02
N LEU A 76 -8.79 -7.69 -9.70
CA LEU A 76 -7.79 -7.18 -10.64
C LEU A 76 -6.39 -7.23 -10.07
N THR A 77 -5.44 -7.57 -10.94
CA THR A 77 -4.03 -7.25 -10.77
C THR A 77 -3.66 -6.18 -11.78
N ILE A 78 -3.12 -5.07 -11.31
CA ILE A 78 -2.62 -3.99 -12.17
C ILE A 78 -1.10 -4.04 -12.11
N ARG A 79 -0.48 -4.21 -13.27
CA ARG A 79 0.96 -4.30 -13.41
C ARG A 79 1.46 -3.11 -14.20
N VAL A 80 2.33 -2.30 -13.60
CA VAL A 80 2.97 -1.18 -14.28
C VAL A 80 4.26 -1.68 -14.92
N ASP A 81 4.36 -1.54 -16.24
CA ASP A 81 5.54 -1.95 -16.99
C ASP A 81 6.73 -0.98 -16.81
N TRP A 82 7.86 -1.30 -17.46
CA TRP A 82 9.08 -0.49 -17.41
C TRP A 82 8.92 0.92 -18.02
N ASN A 83 7.90 1.12 -18.85
CA ASN A 83 7.58 2.41 -19.46
C ASN A 83 6.59 3.22 -18.61
N GLY A 84 6.13 2.67 -17.49
CA GLY A 84 5.15 3.31 -16.60
C GLY A 84 3.69 3.08 -17.00
N ASN A 85 3.39 2.20 -17.96
CA ASN A 85 2.02 1.96 -18.41
C ASN A 85 1.35 0.88 -17.55
N PRO A 86 0.11 1.12 -17.05
CA PRO A 86 -0.63 0.13 -16.28
C PRO A 86 -1.34 -0.90 -17.18
N HIS A 87 -1.06 -2.18 -16.92
CA HIS A 87 -1.71 -3.33 -17.55
C HIS A 87 -2.66 -4.01 -16.57
N PHE A 88 -3.92 -4.16 -16.96
CA PHE A 88 -4.98 -4.68 -16.12
C PHE A 88 -5.25 -6.15 -16.44
N VAL A 89 -5.07 -7.03 -15.45
CA VAL A 89 -5.32 -8.47 -15.56
C VAL A 89 -6.43 -8.87 -14.62
N GLY A 90 -7.42 -9.59 -15.13
CA GLY A 90 -8.63 -10.02 -14.40
C GLY A 90 -9.90 -9.47 -15.02
N HIS A 91 -11.01 -9.68 -14.34
CA HIS A 91 -12.33 -9.22 -14.76
C HIS A 91 -12.99 -8.44 -13.62
N TRP A 92 -13.59 -7.30 -13.93
CA TRP A 92 -14.31 -6.47 -12.97
C TRP A 92 -15.61 -5.98 -13.59
N GLU A 93 -16.72 -6.58 -13.15
CA GLU A 93 -18.07 -6.09 -13.43
C GLU A 93 -18.40 -4.88 -12.55
N GLN A 94 -19.04 -3.85 -13.11
CA GLN A 94 -19.31 -2.59 -12.39
C GLN A 94 -20.16 -2.77 -11.11
N THR A 95 -20.87 -3.89 -10.98
CA THR A 95 -21.68 -4.25 -9.81
C THR A 95 -20.87 -4.86 -8.66
N ALA A 96 -19.58 -5.16 -8.86
CA ALA A 96 -18.78 -5.84 -7.86
C ALA A 96 -18.51 -4.94 -6.64
N THR A 97 -18.73 -5.49 -5.44
CA THR A 97 -18.61 -4.76 -4.17
C THR A 97 -17.31 -5.06 -3.45
N ASN A 98 -16.68 -4.08 -2.81
CA ASN A 98 -15.36 -4.16 -2.19
C ASN A 98 -14.30 -4.84 -3.10
N PRO A 99 -14.07 -4.36 -4.33
CA PRO A 99 -13.01 -4.89 -5.19
C PRO A 99 -11.63 -4.76 -4.53
N LEU A 100 -10.85 -5.84 -4.49
CA LEU A 100 -9.47 -5.86 -4.05
C LEU A 100 -8.56 -5.87 -5.28
N ILE A 101 -7.69 -4.89 -5.36
CA ILE A 101 -6.81 -4.65 -6.50
C ILE A 101 -5.35 -4.79 -6.04
N GLN A 102 -4.61 -5.70 -6.66
CA GLN A 102 -3.18 -5.84 -6.38
C GLN A 102 -2.38 -5.03 -7.38
N VAL A 103 -1.54 -4.11 -6.90
CA VAL A 103 -0.64 -3.35 -7.77
C VAL A 103 0.74 -3.96 -7.74
N LEU A 104 1.36 -4.09 -8.91
CA LEU A 104 2.73 -4.59 -9.09
C LEU A 104 3.51 -3.60 -9.96
N PHE A 105 4.75 -3.33 -9.58
CA PHE A 105 5.67 -2.50 -10.36
C PHE A 105 6.77 -3.38 -10.94
N ASP A 106 6.93 -3.41 -12.27
CA ASP A 106 8.03 -4.13 -12.90
C ASP A 106 9.38 -3.51 -12.59
N HIS A 107 9.40 -2.17 -12.48
CA HIS A 107 10.53 -1.42 -11.98
C HIS A 107 10.39 -1.16 -10.47
N SER A 108 10.37 -2.21 -9.65
CA SER A 108 10.21 -2.08 -8.19
C SER A 108 11.46 -1.57 -7.46
N LEU A 109 12.63 -1.62 -8.10
CA LEU A 109 13.91 -1.16 -7.56
C LEU A 109 14.30 0.22 -8.09
N THR A 110 13.50 1.24 -7.78
CA THR A 110 13.79 2.63 -8.13
C THR A 110 14.81 3.26 -7.20
N ARG A 111 15.44 4.37 -7.63
CA ARG A 111 16.36 5.17 -6.81
C ARG A 111 15.64 5.87 -5.65
N ASP A 112 14.41 6.30 -5.90
CA ASP A 112 13.48 6.90 -4.95
C ASP A 112 12.04 6.47 -5.31
N TYR A 113 11.05 6.87 -4.51
CA TYR A 113 9.65 6.48 -4.75
C TYR A 113 8.87 7.44 -5.67
N GLN A 114 9.50 8.43 -6.28
CA GLN A 114 8.81 9.41 -7.15
C GLN A 114 8.15 8.78 -8.38
N PRO A 115 8.76 7.81 -9.08
CA PRO A 115 8.08 7.09 -10.15
C PRO A 115 6.79 6.41 -9.66
N GLN A 116 6.79 5.86 -8.43
CA GLN A 116 5.61 5.23 -7.86
C GLN A 116 4.49 6.25 -7.58
N VAL A 117 4.80 7.51 -7.24
CA VAL A 117 3.81 8.58 -7.12
C VAL A 117 3.06 8.75 -8.44
N ALA A 118 3.80 8.89 -9.54
CA ALA A 118 3.22 9.05 -10.88
C ALA A 118 2.39 7.81 -11.28
N TRP A 119 2.92 6.61 -11.07
CA TRP A 119 2.23 5.36 -11.42
C TRP A 119 0.93 5.18 -10.64
N ILE A 120 0.91 5.51 -9.35
CA ILE A 120 -0.32 5.47 -8.54
C ILE A 120 -1.36 6.44 -9.12
N THR A 121 -0.95 7.68 -9.42
CA THR A 121 -1.84 8.68 -10.02
C THR A 121 -2.41 8.19 -11.36
N THR A 122 -1.58 7.65 -12.25
CA THR A 122 -2.04 7.08 -13.54
C THR A 122 -2.98 5.90 -13.37
N ILE A 123 -2.74 5.02 -12.40
CA ILE A 123 -3.65 3.92 -12.07
C ILE A 123 -5.01 4.47 -11.64
N LEU A 124 -5.03 5.49 -10.77
CA LEU A 124 -6.27 6.09 -10.27
C LEU A 124 -7.05 6.78 -11.39
N GLN A 125 -6.39 7.50 -12.31
CA GLN A 125 -7.01 8.06 -13.51
C GLN A 125 -7.64 6.96 -14.37
N ALA A 126 -6.88 5.91 -14.68
CA ALA A 126 -7.35 4.79 -15.48
C ALA A 126 -8.54 4.06 -14.82
N LEU A 127 -8.53 3.93 -13.50
CA LEU A 127 -9.65 3.33 -12.75
C LEU A 127 -10.93 4.18 -12.83
N LYS A 128 -10.80 5.50 -12.71
CA LYS A 128 -11.94 6.40 -12.88
C LYS A 128 -12.49 6.36 -14.30
N GLN A 129 -11.62 6.43 -15.30
CA GLN A 129 -12.01 6.44 -16.72
C GLN A 129 -12.63 5.11 -17.16
N ARG A 130 -12.02 3.97 -16.79
CA ARG A 130 -12.44 2.65 -17.28
C ARG A 130 -13.59 2.02 -16.48
N TYR A 131 -13.63 2.26 -15.18
CA TYR A 131 -14.57 1.58 -14.26
C TYR A 131 -15.49 2.55 -13.51
N GLY A 132 -15.41 3.85 -13.77
CA GLY A 132 -16.26 4.84 -13.09
C GLY A 132 -15.96 4.97 -11.60
N VAL A 133 -14.76 4.59 -11.15
CA VAL A 133 -14.38 4.68 -9.73
C VAL A 133 -14.43 6.14 -9.28
N THR A 134 -15.24 6.42 -8.27
CA THR A 134 -15.38 7.76 -7.68
C THR A 134 -14.73 7.88 -6.30
N THR A 135 -14.58 6.77 -5.58
CA THR A 135 -13.92 6.70 -4.27
C THR A 135 -13.05 5.45 -4.20
N TYR A 136 -11.99 5.48 -3.41
CA TYR A 136 -11.07 4.34 -3.26
C TYR A 136 -10.46 4.27 -1.86
N ASN A 137 -9.97 3.08 -1.51
CA ASN A 137 -9.08 2.88 -0.36
C ASN A 137 -7.69 2.44 -0.85
N LEU A 138 -6.68 2.68 -0.02
CA LEU A 138 -5.31 2.21 -0.23
C LEU A 138 -4.79 1.47 1.00
N VAL A 139 -4.04 0.40 0.76
CA VAL A 139 -3.15 -0.24 1.72
C VAL A 139 -1.76 -0.24 1.11
N ALA A 140 -0.81 0.44 1.75
CA ALA A 140 0.48 0.69 1.15
C ALA A 140 1.62 0.46 2.14
N HIS A 141 2.68 -0.23 1.70
CA HIS A 141 3.80 -0.64 2.55
C HIS A 141 5.08 0.11 2.20
N SER A 142 5.85 0.49 3.21
CA SER A 142 7.18 1.10 3.07
C SER A 142 7.16 2.29 2.10
N TRP A 143 8.10 2.37 1.16
CA TRP A 143 8.13 3.37 0.09
C TRP A 143 6.85 3.45 -0.76
N GLY A 144 6.09 2.35 -0.89
CA GLY A 144 4.78 2.40 -1.55
C GLY A 144 3.79 3.24 -0.76
N GLY A 145 3.89 3.26 0.57
CA GLY A 145 3.13 4.16 1.45
C GLY A 145 3.57 5.61 1.34
N SER A 146 4.88 5.86 1.26
CA SER A 146 5.42 7.20 1.00
C SER A 146 4.94 7.72 -0.36
N ALA A 147 4.95 6.90 -1.39
CA ALA A 147 4.42 7.24 -2.71
C ALA A 147 2.90 7.49 -2.68
N ALA A 148 2.14 6.64 -1.99
CA ALA A 148 0.69 6.77 -1.86
C ALA A 148 0.28 8.09 -1.20
N ILE A 149 0.90 8.47 -0.07
CA ILE A 149 0.56 9.72 0.60
C ILE A 149 0.94 10.95 -0.26
N HIS A 150 2.06 10.89 -0.99
CA HIS A 150 2.43 11.95 -1.93
C HIS A 150 1.41 12.06 -3.07
N SER A 151 0.99 10.94 -3.68
CA SER A 151 -0.02 10.95 -4.73
C SER A 151 -1.32 11.58 -4.24
N VAL A 152 -1.77 11.19 -3.04
CA VAL A 152 -2.98 11.70 -2.41
C VAL A 152 -2.89 13.20 -2.12
N LEU A 153 -1.83 13.66 -1.46
CA LEU A 153 -1.75 15.05 -1.01
C LEU A 153 -1.39 16.03 -2.13
N LEU A 154 -0.61 15.60 -3.13
CA LEU A 154 -0.20 16.46 -4.25
C LEU A 154 -1.22 16.47 -5.40
N HIS A 155 -1.90 15.34 -5.65
CA HIS A 155 -2.75 15.18 -6.83
C HIS A 155 -4.21 14.93 -6.50
N GLY A 156 -4.56 14.49 -5.28
CA GLY A 156 -5.92 14.02 -4.94
C GLY A 156 -7.06 15.03 -5.06
N GLN A 157 -6.78 16.31 -5.37
CA GLN A 157 -7.79 17.31 -5.68
C GLN A 157 -8.12 17.43 -7.18
N GLN A 158 -7.35 16.77 -8.05
CA GLN A 158 -7.60 16.78 -9.49
C GLN A 158 -8.95 16.10 -9.81
N GLU A 159 -9.75 16.72 -10.67
CA GLU A 159 -11.10 16.27 -10.98
C GLU A 159 -11.14 14.96 -11.75
N ASP A 160 -10.06 14.57 -12.42
CA ASP A 160 -9.91 13.30 -13.13
C ASP A 160 -9.44 12.14 -12.23
N LEU A 161 -9.34 12.38 -10.91
CA LEU A 161 -9.05 11.35 -9.91
C LEU A 161 -10.28 10.99 -9.07
N PRO A 162 -10.39 9.73 -8.60
CA PRO A 162 -11.33 9.37 -7.54
C PRO A 162 -10.88 9.98 -6.20
N HIS A 163 -11.78 10.00 -5.22
CA HIS A 163 -11.48 10.55 -3.89
C HIS A 163 -11.01 9.46 -2.92
N LEU A 164 -9.96 9.76 -2.16
CA LEU A 164 -9.50 8.85 -1.13
C LEU A 164 -10.52 8.79 0.01
N ARG A 165 -10.97 7.58 0.34
CA ARG A 165 -11.78 7.32 1.53
C ARG A 165 -10.90 6.94 2.72
N ARG A 166 -10.10 5.88 2.60
CA ARG A 166 -9.17 5.42 3.65
C ARG A 166 -7.81 5.01 3.09
N LEU A 167 -6.75 5.43 3.76
CA LEU A 167 -5.36 5.08 3.47
C LEU A 167 -4.73 4.42 4.69
N VAL A 168 -4.32 3.16 4.54
CA VAL A 168 -3.59 2.40 5.57
C VAL A 168 -2.12 2.33 5.16
N LEU A 169 -1.26 2.99 5.94
CA LEU A 169 0.18 3.04 5.72
C LEU A 169 0.85 2.02 6.63
N LEU A 170 1.71 1.17 6.08
CA LEU A 170 2.39 0.10 6.79
C LEU A 170 3.90 0.38 6.78
N GLY A 171 4.42 0.94 7.87
CA GLY A 171 5.85 1.19 8.05
C GLY A 171 6.45 2.09 6.97
N ALA A 172 5.74 3.14 6.55
CA ALA A 172 6.19 4.05 5.51
C ALA A 172 7.12 5.13 6.12
N PRO A 173 8.32 5.38 5.54
CA PRO A 173 9.15 6.51 5.93
C PRO A 173 8.69 7.79 5.22
N PHE A 174 8.40 8.86 5.96
CA PHE A 174 7.96 10.13 5.38
C PHE A 174 9.05 11.21 5.36
N ASP A 175 10.01 11.11 6.28
CA ASP A 175 11.24 11.91 6.30
C ASP A 175 12.41 10.97 6.61
N GLU A 176 13.24 10.69 5.62
CA GLU A 176 14.39 9.79 5.70
C GLU A 176 15.63 10.49 6.28
N SER A 177 15.52 11.76 6.67
CA SER A 177 16.60 12.49 7.33
C SER A 177 16.94 11.92 8.71
N ARG A 178 18.13 12.27 9.19
CA ARG A 178 18.57 11.97 10.55
C ARG A 178 17.83 12.87 11.54
N PRO A 179 17.56 12.43 12.78
CA PRO A 179 17.00 13.29 13.81
C PRO A 179 17.82 14.59 13.97
N GLY A 180 17.15 15.74 13.90
CA GLY A 180 17.78 17.07 13.96
C GLY A 180 18.50 17.51 12.68
N GLY A 181 18.51 16.67 11.63
CA GLY A 181 19.03 17.02 10.31
C GLY A 181 18.06 17.88 9.51
N ARG A 182 18.54 18.37 8.36
CA ARG A 182 17.67 19.01 7.37
C ARG A 182 16.72 17.95 6.79
N PRO A 183 15.40 18.22 6.71
CA PRO A 183 14.47 17.27 6.15
C PRO A 183 14.77 16.97 4.68
N ASP A 184 14.43 15.76 4.26
CA ASP A 184 14.65 15.38 2.86
C ASP A 184 13.72 16.13 1.89
N ALA A 185 14.07 16.10 0.60
CA ALA A 185 13.35 16.84 -0.43
C ALA A 185 11.91 16.34 -0.67
N ALA A 186 11.59 15.10 -0.32
CA ALA A 186 10.23 14.58 -0.44
C ALA A 186 9.37 15.04 0.74
N TYR A 187 9.91 14.98 1.97
CA TYR A 187 9.23 15.54 3.13
C TYR A 187 8.98 17.04 3.00
N GLU A 188 9.95 17.81 2.48
CA GLU A 188 9.75 19.24 2.21
C GLU A 188 8.58 19.49 1.25
N ARG A 189 8.35 18.62 0.27
CA ARG A 189 7.18 18.72 -0.62
C ARG A 189 5.86 18.43 0.10
N LEU A 190 5.85 17.57 1.12
CA LEU A 190 4.68 17.41 1.98
C LEU A 190 4.46 18.65 2.86
N ARG A 191 5.53 19.26 3.36
CA ARG A 191 5.45 20.49 4.19
C ARG A 191 4.83 21.66 3.42
N THR A 192 5.17 21.83 2.14
CA THR A 192 4.60 22.91 1.31
C THR A 192 3.09 22.74 1.08
N MET A 193 2.57 21.51 1.15
CA MET A 193 1.13 21.24 1.03
C MET A 193 0.32 21.54 2.27
N ARG A 194 0.96 21.68 3.43
CA ARG A 194 0.28 21.82 4.72
C ARG A 194 -0.76 22.95 4.75
N SER A 195 -0.47 24.10 4.12
CA SER A 195 -1.39 25.24 4.08
C SER A 195 -2.66 24.98 3.25
N GLN A 196 -2.60 24.05 2.31
CA GLN A 196 -3.72 23.70 1.41
C GLN A 196 -4.62 22.60 1.99
N LEU A 197 -4.16 21.89 3.03
CA LEU A 197 -4.90 20.74 3.58
C LEU A 197 -6.21 21.11 4.28
N GLY A 198 -6.43 22.37 4.64
CA GLY A 198 -7.69 22.83 5.23
C GLY A 198 -8.83 23.04 4.23
N THR A 199 -8.48 23.30 2.96
CA THR A 199 -9.45 23.55 1.87
C THR A 199 -9.64 22.34 0.96
N ASN A 200 -8.72 21.38 1.04
CA ASN A 200 -8.72 20.18 0.21
C ASN A 200 -9.73 19.15 0.72
N ARG A 201 -10.35 18.39 -0.20
CA ARG A 201 -11.08 17.16 0.12
C ARG A 201 -10.17 16.25 0.94
N SER A 202 -10.68 15.72 2.04
CA SER A 202 -9.93 14.88 2.98
C SER A 202 -10.48 13.47 3.07
N GLY A 203 -9.70 12.59 3.68
CA GLY A 203 -10.07 11.21 4.00
C GLY A 203 -9.45 10.76 5.32
N GLN A 204 -9.48 9.46 5.58
CA GLN A 204 -8.87 8.86 6.78
C GLN A 204 -7.49 8.30 6.46
N VAL A 205 -6.50 8.61 7.29
CA VAL A 205 -5.14 8.08 7.22
C VAL A 205 -4.82 7.33 8.50
N ILE A 206 -4.56 6.03 8.37
CA ILE A 206 -4.16 5.14 9.45
C ILE A 206 -2.70 4.80 9.25
N ASN A 207 -1.83 5.44 10.04
CA ASN A 207 -0.40 5.22 9.98
C ASN A 207 0.04 4.14 10.97
N VAL A 208 0.39 2.96 10.45
CA VAL A 208 0.74 1.79 11.23
C VAL A 208 2.25 1.60 11.18
N TYR A 209 2.91 1.56 12.33
CA TYR A 209 4.37 1.35 12.40
C TYR A 209 4.73 0.30 13.45
N GLY A 210 5.76 -0.50 13.12
CA GLY A 210 6.27 -1.56 13.97
C GLY A 210 7.45 -1.11 14.82
N THR A 211 7.78 -1.91 15.84
CA THR A 211 9.07 -1.83 16.53
C THR A 211 9.58 -3.23 16.85
N LEU A 212 10.89 -3.42 16.82
CA LEU A 212 11.55 -4.59 17.36
C LEU A 212 11.81 -4.41 18.86
N SER A 213 11.98 -5.52 19.58
CA SER A 213 12.19 -5.48 21.04
C SER A 213 13.41 -4.60 21.39
N GLY A 214 13.19 -3.58 22.21
CA GLY A 214 14.22 -2.63 22.63
C GLY A 214 14.73 -1.68 21.53
N ARG A 215 14.04 -1.57 20.39
CA ARG A 215 14.46 -0.71 19.27
C ARG A 215 13.32 0.17 18.78
N LEU A 216 13.59 1.46 18.59
CA LEU A 216 12.64 2.42 17.97
C LEU A 216 12.64 2.31 16.44
N THR A 217 12.54 1.09 15.93
CA THR A 217 12.48 0.78 14.50
C THR A 217 11.88 -0.61 14.30
N ASP A 218 11.19 -0.83 13.18
CA ASP A 218 10.73 -2.15 12.73
C ASP A 218 11.87 -3.00 12.10
N GLY A 219 13.11 -2.50 12.14
CA GLY A 219 14.28 -3.13 11.52
C GLY A 219 14.66 -2.54 10.16
N SER A 220 13.81 -1.70 9.58
CA SER A 220 14.10 -0.97 8.34
C SER A 220 13.79 0.52 8.46
N VAL A 221 12.64 0.86 9.04
CA VAL A 221 12.18 2.24 9.20
C VAL A 221 12.22 2.63 10.67
N PRO A 222 12.99 3.67 11.04
CA PRO A 222 12.94 4.27 12.36
C PRO A 222 11.59 4.93 12.64
N VAL A 223 11.14 4.87 13.90
CA VAL A 223 9.85 5.43 14.32
C VAL A 223 9.75 6.93 14.01
N HIS A 224 10.83 7.70 14.15
CA HIS A 224 10.80 9.14 13.84
C HIS A 224 10.50 9.43 12.38
N GLN A 225 10.96 8.59 11.45
CA GLN A 225 10.68 8.72 10.02
C GLN A 225 9.23 8.36 9.70
N ALA A 226 8.68 7.34 10.38
CA ALA A 226 7.28 6.94 10.22
C ALA A 226 6.31 7.94 10.86
N GLN A 227 6.69 8.65 11.92
CA GLN A 227 5.84 9.63 12.58
C GLN A 227 5.93 11.03 11.97
N ALA A 228 6.85 11.27 11.03
CA ALA A 228 7.04 12.57 10.39
C ALA A 228 5.78 13.08 9.66
N LEU A 229 4.84 12.20 9.29
CA LEU A 229 3.56 12.63 8.70
C LEU A 229 2.64 13.37 9.68
N ARG A 230 2.75 13.11 10.99
CA ARG A 230 1.89 13.72 12.01
C ARG A 230 1.84 15.25 11.94
N PRO A 231 2.96 15.99 11.99
CA PRO A 231 2.94 17.45 11.90
C PRO A 231 2.42 17.99 10.56
N ILE A 232 2.44 17.18 9.49
CA ILE A 232 1.89 17.58 8.18
C ILE A 232 0.37 17.62 8.24
N LEU A 233 -0.26 16.57 8.78
CA LEU A 233 -1.72 16.43 8.84
C LEU A 233 -2.36 17.06 10.09
N ALA A 234 -1.56 17.40 11.11
CA ALA A 234 -2.04 18.02 12.34
C ALA A 234 -2.78 19.35 12.08
N GLY A 235 -4.01 19.45 12.59
CA GLY A 235 -4.86 20.64 12.44
C GLY A 235 -5.47 20.81 11.05
N SER A 236 -5.36 19.81 10.17
CA SER A 236 -6.03 19.80 8.87
C SER A 236 -7.39 19.10 8.92
N ALA A 237 -8.11 19.09 7.79
CA ALA A 237 -9.37 18.37 7.66
C ALA A 237 -9.22 16.83 7.58
N TRP A 238 -7.98 16.31 7.59
CA TRP A 238 -7.70 14.88 7.52
C TRP A 238 -7.87 14.18 8.87
N ASP A 239 -8.58 13.06 8.88
CA ASP A 239 -8.63 12.16 10.05
C ASP A 239 -7.36 11.31 10.06
N TYR A 240 -6.39 11.72 10.87
CA TYR A 240 -5.11 11.04 10.99
C TYR A 240 -4.98 10.36 12.36
N ARG A 241 -4.67 9.06 12.34
CA ARG A 241 -4.33 8.31 13.54
C ARG A 241 -3.11 7.42 13.34
N GLU A 242 -2.41 7.19 14.43
CA GLU A 242 -1.25 6.32 14.47
C GLU A 242 -1.54 5.05 15.25
N VAL A 243 -1.03 3.91 14.75
CA VAL A 243 -1.15 2.62 15.39
C VAL A 243 0.25 2.01 15.53
N HIS A 244 0.75 2.01 16.76
CA HIS A 244 2.01 1.34 17.09
C HIS A 244 1.78 -0.15 17.30
N VAL A 245 2.55 -0.99 16.60
CA VAL A 245 2.48 -2.45 16.74
C VAL A 245 3.81 -2.99 17.27
N PRO A 246 3.98 -3.10 18.59
CA PRO A 246 5.23 -3.55 19.19
C PRO A 246 5.57 -4.99 18.81
N ARG A 247 6.87 -5.32 18.82
CA ARG A 247 7.39 -6.65 18.44
C ARG A 247 6.93 -7.08 17.05
N THR A 248 7.01 -6.16 16.08
CA THR A 248 6.65 -6.38 14.67
C THR A 248 7.74 -5.82 13.78
N SER A 249 8.32 -6.66 12.93
CA SER A 249 9.32 -6.25 11.94
C SER A 249 8.69 -5.64 10.68
N HIS A 250 9.52 -5.01 9.85
CA HIS A 250 9.09 -4.32 8.64
C HIS A 250 8.25 -5.19 7.69
N GLY A 251 8.70 -6.41 7.39
CA GLY A 251 7.94 -7.36 6.55
C GLY A 251 6.75 -8.00 7.28
N GLN A 252 6.80 -8.09 8.62
CA GLN A 252 5.70 -8.63 9.41
C GLN A 252 4.45 -7.73 9.38
N LEU A 253 4.61 -6.43 9.12
CA LEU A 253 3.51 -5.46 9.02
C LEU A 253 2.47 -5.82 7.95
N HIS A 254 2.85 -6.55 6.89
CA HIS A 254 1.93 -7.03 5.85
C HIS A 254 1.77 -8.56 5.83
N ALA A 255 2.56 -9.30 6.61
CA ALA A 255 2.61 -10.76 6.55
C ALA A 255 1.97 -11.50 7.74
N LEU A 256 1.81 -10.84 8.90
CA LEU A 256 1.25 -11.50 10.09
C LEU A 256 -0.29 -11.52 10.08
N PRO A 257 -0.94 -12.63 10.51
CA PRO A 257 -2.40 -12.69 10.61
C PRO A 257 -3.03 -11.60 11.49
N ARG A 258 -2.37 -11.20 12.59
CA ARG A 258 -2.85 -10.08 13.42
C ARG A 258 -2.88 -8.76 12.64
N MET A 259 -1.92 -8.56 11.74
CA MET A 259 -1.86 -7.39 10.88
C MET A 259 -2.93 -7.42 9.80
N TRP A 260 -3.24 -8.60 9.25
CA TRP A 260 -4.33 -8.74 8.29
C TRP A 260 -5.69 -8.34 8.89
N ARG A 261 -5.95 -8.71 10.15
CA ARG A 261 -7.14 -8.27 10.88
C ARG A 261 -7.15 -6.76 11.10
N LEU A 262 -6.03 -6.17 11.52
CA LEU A 262 -5.88 -4.72 11.70
C LEU A 262 -6.13 -3.99 10.37
N ILE A 263 -5.51 -4.44 9.27
CA ILE A 263 -5.71 -3.87 7.94
C ILE A 263 -7.18 -3.94 7.55
N ALA A 264 -7.84 -5.07 7.77
CA ALA A 264 -9.27 -5.19 7.47
C ALA A 264 -10.14 -4.24 8.31
N GLN A 265 -9.89 -4.17 9.62
CA GLN A 265 -10.59 -3.24 10.51
C GLN A 265 -10.39 -1.80 10.05
N ALA A 266 -9.17 -1.42 9.67
CA ALA A 266 -8.84 -0.07 9.20
C ALA A 266 -9.51 0.26 7.85
N VAL A 267 -9.51 -0.67 6.89
CA VAL A 267 -10.11 -0.45 5.56
C VAL A 267 -11.64 -0.36 5.63
N TRP A 268 -12.29 -1.23 6.40
CA TRP A 268 -13.75 -1.29 6.46
C TRP A 268 -14.37 -0.51 7.63
N GLY A 269 -13.57 -0.04 8.60
CA GLY A 269 -14.04 0.71 9.76
C GLY A 269 -14.79 -0.17 10.75
N ILE A 270 -14.26 -1.36 11.03
CA ILE A 270 -14.88 -2.34 11.92
C ILE A 270 -14.29 -2.13 13.32
N ASP A 271 -15.11 -1.64 14.24
CA ASP A 271 -14.72 -1.48 15.65
C ASP A 271 -14.75 -2.82 16.39
N GLU A 272 -13.73 -3.10 17.21
CA GLU A 272 -13.70 -4.31 18.07
C GLU A 272 -14.77 -4.27 19.17
N LYS A 273 -15.28 -3.09 19.53
CA LYS A 273 -16.27 -2.93 20.60
C LYS A 273 -17.66 -3.52 20.28
N SER A 274 -17.95 -3.84 19.02
CA SER A 274 -19.19 -4.52 18.62
C SER A 274 -19.13 -6.05 18.76
N ARG A 275 -18.02 -6.59 19.28
CA ARG A 275 -17.78 -8.04 19.44
C ARG A 275 -17.59 -8.48 20.90
N GLN A 276 -18.36 -7.91 21.82
CA GLN A 276 -18.67 -8.63 23.06
C GLN A 276 -20.07 -9.26 22.89
N PRO A 277 -20.20 -10.59 22.92
CA PRO A 277 -21.50 -11.21 23.12
C PRO A 277 -22.08 -10.85 24.49
#